data_AF-A0A2T2SME8-F1
#
_entry.id   AF-A0A2T2SME8-F1
#
_cell.length_a   1.000
_cell.length_b   1.000
_cell.length_c   1.000
_cell.angle_alpha   90.00
_cell.angle_beta   90.00
_cell.angle_gamma   90.00
#
_symmetry.space_group_name_H-M   'P 1'
#
loop_
_entity.id
_entity.type
_entity.pdbx_description
1 polymer ?
#
loop_
_entity_poly.entity_id
_entity_poly.type
_entity_poly.pdbx_seq_one_letter_code
_entity_poly.pdbx_strand_id
1 'polypeptide(L)'
;MGDRLRAEALHIALTTGGALVWLMGVYAADALAAGLGAAPLVVWGGLGASGLLLVLGSLVGVRPRAVVTCGPAAVHVERGRERLRLAYAALEHVETVEAGVYHRHYRRYATTRSFLNGPGGPVLLLRAQATNRHTRTTTGLVVALGLPDAQREALRRRLEAHRERREPPALGALEASRA
;
A
#
# COMPACT_ATOMS: atom_id res chain seq x y z
N MET A 1 3.78 15.75 -6.37
CA MET A 1 2.61 15.50 -5.49
C MET A 1 1.25 15.77 -6.15
N GLY A 2 1.13 16.68 -7.13
CA GLY A 2 -0.18 17.13 -7.67
C GLY A 2 -0.97 16.13 -8.52
N ASP A 3 -0.31 15.29 -9.31
CA ASP A 3 -1.01 14.41 -10.29
C ASP A 3 -1.84 13.31 -9.62
N ARG A 4 -1.44 12.90 -8.42
CA ARG A 4 -2.11 11.84 -7.66
C ARG A 4 -3.46 12.29 -7.10
N LEU A 5 -3.53 13.50 -6.54
CA LEU A 5 -4.78 14.06 -6.02
C LEU A 5 -5.78 14.34 -7.15
N ARG A 6 -5.27 14.75 -8.33
CA ARG A 6 -6.08 14.94 -9.54
C ARG A 6 -6.66 13.63 -10.05
N ALA A 7 -5.87 12.56 -10.09
CA ALA A 7 -6.35 11.25 -10.52
C ALA A 7 -7.43 10.68 -9.57
N GLU A 8 -7.26 10.85 -8.26
CA GLU A 8 -8.25 10.42 -7.26
C GLU A 8 -9.55 11.22 -7.38
N ALA A 9 -9.45 12.55 -7.51
CA ALA A 9 -10.62 13.42 -7.71
C ALA A 9 -11.35 13.09 -9.00
N LEU A 10 -10.63 12.84 -10.10
CA LEU A 10 -11.22 12.46 -11.39
C LEU A 10 -11.95 11.12 -11.29
N HIS A 11 -11.38 10.13 -10.59
CA HIS A 11 -12.02 8.84 -10.38
C HIS A 11 -13.31 8.97 -9.57
N ILE A 12 -13.31 9.75 -8.49
CA ILE A 12 -14.51 10.02 -7.69
C ILE A 12 -15.58 10.74 -8.53
N ALA A 13 -15.17 11.75 -9.31
CA ALA A 13 -16.09 12.51 -10.15
C ALA A 13 -16.72 11.62 -11.24
N LEU A 14 -15.93 10.78 -11.93
CA LEU A 14 -16.43 9.87 -12.96
C LEU A 14 -17.34 8.79 -12.40
N THR A 15 -16.99 8.19 -11.25
CA THR A 15 -17.82 7.14 -10.63
C THR A 15 -19.14 7.71 -10.11
N THR A 16 -19.10 8.88 -9.47
CA THR A 16 -20.29 9.54 -8.94
C THR A 16 -21.18 10.06 -10.06
N GLY A 17 -20.59 10.72 -11.08
CA GLY A 17 -21.32 11.18 -12.27
C GLY A 17 -21.94 10.02 -13.03
N GLY A 18 -21.19 8.94 -13.25
CA GLY A 18 -21.69 7.72 -13.89
C GLY A 18 -22.84 7.08 -13.12
N ALA A 19 -22.75 7.00 -11.78
CA ALA A 19 -23.82 6.46 -10.95
C ALA A 19 -25.11 7.32 -11.04
N LEU A 20 -24.96 8.64 -11.12
CA LEU A 20 -26.09 9.55 -11.26
C LEU A 20 -26.77 9.40 -12.63
N VAL A 21 -25.99 9.33 -13.71
CA VAL A 21 -26.50 9.08 -15.06
C VAL A 21 -27.19 7.72 -15.14
N TRP A 22 -26.60 6.69 -14.53
CA TRP A 22 -27.20 5.36 -14.46
C TRP A 22 -28.54 5.38 -13.72
N LEU A 23 -28.61 6.07 -12.57
CA LEU A 23 -29.85 6.23 -11.81
C LEU A 23 -30.93 6.95 -12.63
N MET A 24 -30.57 8.02 -13.35
CA MET A 24 -31.49 8.70 -14.27
C MET A 24 -31.98 7.76 -15.37
N GLY A 25 -31.11 6.92 -15.91
CA GLY A 25 -31.47 5.88 -16.88
C GLY A 25 -32.49 4.87 -16.33
N VAL A 26 -32.36 4.48 -15.06
CA VAL A 26 -33.35 3.61 -14.38
C VAL A 26 -34.71 4.30 -14.25
N TYR A 27 -34.74 5.57 -13.84
CA TYR A 27 -36.00 6.33 -13.76
C TYR A 27 -36.64 6.57 -15.13
N ALA A 28 -35.84 6.67 -16.19
CA ALA A 28 -36.31 6.88 -17.55
C ALA A 28 -36.52 5.57 -18.33
N ALA A 29 -36.38 4.39 -17.72
CA ALA A 29 -36.29 3.11 -18.43
C ALA A 29 -37.49 2.83 -19.35
N ASP A 30 -38.72 3.01 -18.84
CA ASP A 30 -39.93 2.76 -19.63
C ASP A 30 -40.12 3.80 -20.75
N ALA A 31 -39.77 5.06 -20.49
CA ALA A 31 -39.79 6.12 -21.50
C ALA A 31 -38.75 5.88 -22.60
N LEU A 32 -37.58 5.37 -22.24
CA LEU A 32 -36.52 4.96 -23.17
C LEU A 32 -36.97 3.75 -24.00
N ALA A 33 -37.61 2.75 -23.39
CA ALA A 33 -38.14 1.59 -24.11
C ALA A 33 -39.19 2.01 -25.15
N ALA A 34 -40.12 2.87 -24.75
CA ALA A 34 -41.14 3.41 -25.65
C ALA A 34 -40.54 4.29 -26.77
N GLY A 35 -39.64 5.22 -26.42
CA GLY A 35 -39.04 6.17 -27.36
C GLY A 35 -38.10 5.52 -28.38
N LEU A 36 -37.45 4.40 -28.02
CA LEU A 36 -36.56 3.65 -28.90
C LEU A 36 -37.27 2.50 -29.64
N GLY A 37 -38.55 2.25 -29.34
CA GLY A 37 -39.27 1.07 -29.85
C GLY A 37 -38.63 -0.26 -29.43
N ALA A 38 -37.90 -0.27 -28.30
CA ALA A 38 -37.17 -1.42 -27.82
C ALA A 38 -38.04 -2.25 -26.86
N ALA A 39 -37.85 -3.57 -26.87
CA ALA A 39 -38.49 -4.43 -25.88
C ALA A 39 -38.03 -4.04 -24.46
N PRO A 40 -38.93 -3.95 -23.47
CA PRO A 40 -38.58 -3.54 -22.10
C PRO A 40 -37.42 -4.36 -21.51
N LEU A 41 -37.40 -5.67 -21.78
CA LEU A 41 -36.32 -6.56 -21.35
C LEU A 41 -34.94 -6.16 -21.86
N VAL A 42 -34.85 -5.59 -23.07
CA VAL A 42 -33.57 -5.14 -23.64
C VAL A 42 -33.06 -3.90 -22.91
N VAL A 43 -33.94 -2.95 -22.59
CA VAL A 43 -33.57 -1.73 -21.86
C VAL A 43 -33.16 -2.06 -20.42
N TRP A 44 -33.97 -2.87 -19.72
CA TRP A 44 -33.64 -3.32 -18.37
C TRP A 44 -32.36 -4.18 -18.33
N GLY A 45 -32.15 -5.04 -19.33
CA GLY A 45 -30.91 -5.80 -19.49
C GLY A 45 -29.69 -4.90 -19.69
N GLY A 46 -29.79 -3.88 -20.53
CA GLY A 46 -28.72 -2.91 -20.77
C GLY A 46 -28.40 -2.06 -19.53
N LEU A 47 -29.42 -1.62 -18.79
CA LEU A 47 -29.25 -0.91 -17.52
C LEU A 47 -28.63 -1.82 -16.45
N GLY A 48 -29.07 -3.07 -16.34
CA GLY A 48 -28.46 -4.05 -15.44
C GLY A 48 -27.00 -4.30 -15.75
N ALA A 49 -26.67 -4.53 -17.03
CA ALA A 49 -25.29 -4.76 -17.48
C ALA A 49 -24.38 -3.55 -17.25
N SER A 50 -24.86 -2.34 -17.55
CA SER A 50 -24.09 -1.10 -17.33
C SER A 50 -23.88 -0.80 -15.84
N GLY A 51 -24.88 -1.06 -14.99
CA GLY A 51 -24.75 -0.94 -13.54
C GLY A 51 -23.71 -1.91 -12.98
N LEU A 52 -23.72 -3.16 -13.45
CA LEU A 52 -22.72 -4.16 -13.09
C LEU A 52 -21.30 -3.72 -13.50
N LEU A 53 -21.13 -3.18 -14.72
CA LEU A 53 -19.83 -2.66 -15.17
C LEU A 53 -19.37 -1.48 -14.32
N LEU A 54 -20.28 -0.60 -13.88
CA LEU A 54 -19.96 0.53 -13.02
C LEU A 54 -19.50 0.08 -11.62
N VAL A 55 -20.19 -0.92 -11.06
CA VAL A 55 -19.81 -1.56 -9.79
C VAL A 55 -18.45 -2.25 -9.92
N LEU A 56 -18.23 -3.02 -10.98
CA LEU A 56 -16.93 -3.66 -11.21
C LEU A 56 -15.82 -2.61 -11.39
N GLY A 57 -16.05 -1.58 -12.20
CA GLY A 57 -15.09 -0.50 -12.44
C GLY A 57 -14.72 0.30 -11.19
N SER A 58 -15.68 0.49 -10.28
CA SER A 58 -15.44 1.13 -8.97
C SER A 58 -14.75 0.20 -7.97
N LEU A 59 -15.03 -1.11 -8.00
CA LEU A 59 -14.38 -2.11 -7.16
C LEU A 59 -12.92 -2.39 -7.55
N VAL A 60 -12.57 -2.21 -8.83
CA VAL A 60 -11.16 -2.18 -9.28
C VAL A 60 -10.42 -0.93 -8.75
N GLY A 61 -11.11 -0.10 -7.94
CA GLY A 61 -10.61 0.95 -7.06
C GLY A 61 -9.11 0.96 -6.88
N VAL A 62 -8.49 1.99 -7.47
CA VAL A 62 -7.06 2.25 -7.49
C VAL A 62 -6.51 2.13 -6.08
N ARG A 63 -5.89 0.99 -5.76
CA ARG A 63 -5.14 0.86 -4.51
C ARG A 63 -3.97 1.83 -4.61
N PRO A 64 -3.90 2.88 -3.77
CA PRO A 64 -2.84 3.85 -3.88
C PRO A 64 -1.52 3.12 -3.67
N ARG A 65 -0.61 3.29 -4.64
CA ARG A 65 0.73 2.70 -4.60
C ARG A 65 1.43 3.25 -3.34
N ALA A 66 1.99 2.36 -2.54
CA ALA A 66 2.89 2.72 -1.47
C ALA A 66 4.13 3.40 -2.06
N VAL A 67 4.48 4.57 -1.58
CA VAL A 67 5.69 5.29 -1.97
C VAL A 67 6.66 5.21 -0.81
N VAL A 68 7.86 4.71 -1.08
CA VAL A 68 8.95 4.67 -0.10
C VAL A 68 9.97 5.73 -0.48
N THR A 69 10.23 6.66 0.43
CA THR A 69 11.26 7.69 0.27
C THR A 69 12.29 7.54 1.38
N CYS A 70 13.56 7.51 1.00
CA CYS A 70 14.68 7.43 1.94
C CYS A 70 15.18 8.84 2.24
N GLY A 71 14.88 9.33 3.43
CA GLY A 71 15.48 10.55 3.95
C GLY A 71 16.87 10.30 4.55
N PRO A 72 17.56 11.35 5.02
CA PRO A 72 18.88 11.21 5.65
C PRO A 72 18.84 10.53 7.03
N ALA A 73 17.72 10.64 7.76
CA ALA A 73 17.58 10.13 9.13
C ALA A 73 16.48 9.07 9.31
N ALA A 74 15.60 8.91 8.32
CA ALA A 74 14.44 8.03 8.40
C ALA A 74 13.97 7.58 7.02
N VAL A 75 13.35 6.41 6.97
CA VAL A 75 12.55 5.96 5.84
C VAL A 75 11.11 6.43 6.03
N HIS A 76 10.55 7.04 5.00
CA HIS A 76 9.17 7.47 4.96
C HIS A 76 8.39 6.56 4.01
N VAL A 77 7.30 5.99 4.49
CA VAL A 77 6.41 5.11 3.73
C VAL A 77 5.04 5.76 3.70
N GLU A 78 4.50 6.00 2.51
CA GLU A 78 3.19 6.62 2.32
C GLU A 78 2.29 5.74 1.47
N ARG A 79 1.05 5.52 1.90
CA ARG A 79 0.02 4.82 1.11
C ARG A 79 -1.35 5.42 1.39
N GLY A 80 -1.98 5.99 0.37
CA GLY A 80 -3.25 6.70 0.59
C GLY A 80 -3.03 7.87 1.55
N ARG A 81 -3.79 7.88 2.64
CA ARG A 81 -3.68 8.81 3.78
C ARG A 81 -2.75 8.31 4.90
N GLU A 82 -2.31 7.05 4.83
CA GLU A 82 -1.38 6.51 5.80
C GLU A 82 0.03 7.00 5.51
N ARG A 83 0.65 7.63 6.51
CA ARG A 83 2.06 8.01 6.50
C ARG A 83 2.75 7.34 7.67
N LEU A 84 3.88 6.72 7.41
CA LEU A 84 4.71 6.08 8.42
C LEU A 84 6.14 6.58 8.28
N ARG A 85 6.71 7.02 9.41
CA ARG A 85 8.12 7.39 9.50
C ARG A 85 8.85 6.36 10.35
N LEU A 86 9.81 5.68 9.76
CA LEU A 86 10.70 4.72 10.40
C LEU A 86 12.08 5.36 10.56
N ALA A 87 12.45 5.72 11.79
CA ALA A 87 13.80 6.19 12.06
C ALA A 87 14.79 5.04 11.90
N TYR A 88 15.94 5.27 11.26
CA TYR A 88 16.99 4.24 11.16
C TYR A 88 17.46 3.77 12.55
N ALA A 89 17.44 4.68 13.53
CA ALA A 89 17.78 4.37 14.91
C ALA A 89 16.83 3.38 15.60
N ALA A 90 15.58 3.31 15.15
CA ALA A 90 14.55 2.44 15.71
C ALA A 90 14.48 1.08 15.00
N LEU A 91 15.23 0.90 13.92
CA LEU A 91 15.21 -0.31 13.11
C LEU A 91 16.05 -1.40 13.78
N GLU A 92 15.44 -2.54 14.05
CA GLU A 92 16.09 -3.69 14.70
C GLU A 92 16.50 -4.74 13.69
N HIS A 93 15.62 -5.03 12.75
CA HIS A 93 15.80 -6.15 11.83
C HIS A 93 15.22 -5.85 10.45
N VAL A 94 15.91 -6.34 9.43
CA VAL A 94 15.53 -6.23 8.02
C VAL A 94 15.63 -7.60 7.41
N GLU A 95 14.52 -8.13 6.92
CA GLU A 95 14.46 -9.47 6.33
C GLU A 95 13.64 -9.43 5.04
N THR A 96 14.05 -10.21 4.04
CA THR A 96 13.24 -10.42 2.83
C THR A 96 12.56 -11.78 2.96
N VAL A 97 11.23 -11.78 2.90
CA VAL A 97 10.41 -12.98 3.09
C VAL A 97 9.52 -13.18 1.87
N GLU A 98 9.32 -14.43 1.45
CA GLU A 98 8.39 -14.73 0.35
C GLU A 98 6.95 -14.31 0.67
N ALA A 99 6.18 -13.96 -0.37
CA ALA A 99 4.79 -13.54 -0.22
C ALA A 99 3.93 -14.59 0.52
N GLY A 100 4.18 -15.88 0.28
CA GLY A 100 3.46 -16.98 0.94
C GLY A 100 3.70 -17.01 2.45
N VAL A 101 4.95 -16.89 2.89
CA VAL A 101 5.32 -16.86 4.31
C VAL A 101 4.76 -15.60 4.97
N TYR A 102 4.83 -14.44 4.29
CA TYR A 102 4.19 -13.21 4.76
C TYR A 102 2.68 -13.40 4.99
N HIS A 103 1.96 -13.97 4.01
CA HIS A 103 0.51 -14.16 4.10
C HIS A 103 0.09 -15.17 5.16
N ARG A 104 0.90 -16.22 5.37
CA ARG A 104 0.61 -17.29 6.34
C ARG A 104 0.95 -16.89 7.78
N HIS A 105 2.08 -16.21 7.98
CA HIS A 105 2.61 -15.95 9.32
C HIS A 105 2.41 -14.50 9.77
N TYR A 106 2.77 -13.53 8.93
CA TYR A 106 2.89 -12.13 9.36
C TYR A 106 1.62 -11.30 9.19
N ARG A 107 0.71 -11.70 8.29
CA ARG A 107 -0.51 -10.96 7.97
C ARG A 107 -1.45 -10.78 9.17
N ARG A 108 -1.48 -11.73 10.10
CA ARG A 108 -2.43 -11.74 11.24
C ARG A 108 -1.91 -11.00 12.47
N TYR A 109 -0.66 -10.56 12.49
CA TYR A 109 -0.15 -9.81 13.64
C TYR A 109 -0.68 -8.38 13.64
N ALA A 110 -1.31 -7.99 14.75
CA ALA A 110 -1.89 -6.65 14.95
C ALA A 110 -0.85 -5.52 14.81
N THR A 111 0.43 -5.83 15.04
CA THR A 111 1.55 -4.88 14.93
C THR A 111 2.13 -4.80 13.52
N THR A 112 1.64 -5.60 12.56
CA THR A 112 2.10 -5.57 11.17
C THR A 112 1.34 -4.52 10.36
N ARG A 113 2.06 -3.52 9.84
CA ARG A 113 1.53 -2.58 8.84
C ARG A 113 2.00 -2.95 7.44
N SER A 114 1.05 -3.07 6.51
CA SER A 114 1.31 -3.60 5.17
C SER A 114 1.22 -2.54 4.07
N PHE A 115 2.30 -2.43 3.31
CA PHE A 115 2.48 -1.48 2.21
C PHE A 115 2.93 -2.26 0.97
N LEU A 116 1.98 -2.90 0.30
CA LEU A 116 2.24 -3.81 -0.82
C LEU A 116 1.97 -3.11 -2.16
N ASN A 117 2.99 -3.01 -3.01
CA ASN A 117 2.88 -2.56 -4.40
C ASN A 117 2.91 -3.75 -5.36
N GLY A 118 1.74 -4.27 -5.70
CA GLY A 118 1.58 -5.27 -6.74
C GLY A 118 1.53 -6.72 -6.23
N PRO A 119 1.20 -7.65 -7.14
CA PRO A 119 0.85 -9.01 -6.77
C PRO A 119 2.10 -9.89 -6.58
N GLY A 120 2.16 -10.59 -5.44
CA GLY A 120 2.87 -11.87 -5.29
C GLY A 120 4.40 -11.86 -5.12
N GLY A 121 5.08 -10.72 -5.25
CA GLY A 121 6.54 -10.66 -5.09
C GLY A 121 7.04 -10.76 -3.64
N PRO A 122 8.35 -11.02 -3.43
CA PRO A 122 8.95 -11.06 -2.11
C PRO A 122 8.72 -9.75 -1.33
N VAL A 123 8.43 -9.87 -0.04
CA VAL A 123 8.07 -8.78 0.86
C VAL A 123 9.25 -8.48 1.78
N LEU A 124 9.68 -7.22 1.83
CA LEU A 124 10.69 -6.77 2.77
C LEU A 124 10.02 -6.45 4.11
N LEU A 125 10.37 -7.20 5.15
CA LEU A 125 9.94 -6.99 6.52
C LEU A 125 10.95 -6.12 7.25
N LEU A 126 10.46 -4.99 7.77
CA LEU A 126 11.21 -4.09 8.63
C LEU A 126 10.62 -4.17 10.03
N ARG A 127 11.40 -4.69 10.99
CA ARG A 127 11.04 -4.62 12.41
C ARG A 127 11.65 -3.37 13.01
N ALA A 128 10.81 -2.55 13.63
CA ALA A 128 11.23 -1.33 14.29
C ALA A 128 10.51 -1.13 15.62
N GLN A 129 11.16 -0.47 16.57
CA GLN A 129 10.53 0.01 17.79
C GLN A 129 9.86 1.35 17.52
N ALA A 130 8.53 1.36 17.45
CA ALA A 130 7.77 2.59 17.31
C ALA A 130 7.51 3.18 18.69
N THR A 131 8.19 4.28 19.01
CA THR A 131 7.85 5.08 20.20
C THR A 131 6.74 6.06 19.84
N ASN A 132 5.58 5.91 20.47
CA ASN A 132 4.51 6.88 20.35
C ASN A 132 4.83 8.10 21.23
N ARG A 133 4.97 9.29 20.62
CA ARG A 133 5.29 10.52 21.37
C ARG A 133 4.20 10.93 22.36
N HIS A 134 2.94 10.61 22.08
CA HIS A 134 1.83 10.98 22.97
C HIS A 134 1.70 10.05 24.17
N THR A 135 1.97 8.76 24.01
CA THR A 135 1.82 7.79 25.11
C THR A 135 3.15 7.39 25.77
N ARG A 136 4.29 7.86 25.23
CA ARG A 136 5.66 7.42 25.58
C ARG A 136 5.84 5.88 25.61
N THR A 137 4.94 5.15 24.96
CA THR A 137 5.01 3.70 24.89
C THR A 137 5.85 3.32 23.68
N THR A 138 6.78 2.39 23.89
CA THR A 138 7.55 1.78 22.82
C THR A 138 6.89 0.45 22.47
N THR A 139 6.47 0.30 21.22
CA THR A 139 5.81 -0.91 20.74
C THR A 139 6.54 -1.45 19.52
N GLY A 140 6.75 -2.76 19.47
CA GLY A 140 7.29 -3.42 18.30
C GLY A 140 6.35 -3.25 17.11
N LEU A 141 6.83 -2.66 16.04
CA LEU A 141 6.12 -2.44 14.78
C LEU A 141 6.80 -3.27 13.70
N VAL A 142 6.01 -4.05 12.96
CA VAL A 142 6.49 -4.76 11.77
C VAL A 142 5.93 -4.06 10.55
N VAL A 143 6.78 -3.70 9.60
CA VAL A 143 6.38 -3.01 8.38
C VAL A 143 6.73 -3.89 7.20
N ALA A 144 5.70 -4.32 6.47
CA ALA A 144 5.82 -5.19 5.32
C ALA A 144 5.75 -4.35 4.04
N LEU A 145 6.84 -4.31 3.29
CA LEU A 145 6.98 -3.56 2.05
C LEU A 145 7.01 -4.52 0.85
N GLY A 146 5.96 -4.54 0.05
CA GLY A 146 5.97 -5.22 -1.25
C GLY A 146 6.50 -4.26 -2.29
N LEU A 147 7.77 -4.37 -2.66
CA LEU A 147 8.44 -3.48 -3.63
C LEU A 147 8.93 -4.30 -4.83
N PRO A 148 9.04 -3.68 -6.03
CA PRO A 148 9.75 -4.30 -7.15
C PRO A 148 11.21 -4.62 -6.77
N ASP A 149 11.75 -5.70 -7.33
CA ASP A 149 13.04 -6.29 -6.92
C ASP A 149 14.19 -5.26 -6.88
N ALA A 150 14.34 -4.46 -7.94
CA ALA A 150 15.38 -3.43 -8.00
C ALA A 150 15.27 -2.38 -6.88
N GLN A 151 14.04 -1.98 -6.52
CA GLN A 151 13.80 -1.01 -5.44
C GLN A 151 14.00 -1.64 -4.06
N ARG A 152 13.61 -2.90 -3.92
CA ARG A 152 13.81 -3.67 -2.68
C ARG A 152 15.29 -3.84 -2.37
N GLU A 153 16.10 -4.20 -3.36
CA GLU A 153 17.53 -4.42 -3.20
C GLU A 153 18.28 -3.11 -2.90
N ALA A 154 17.88 -2.01 -3.55
CA ALA A 154 18.44 -0.69 -3.28
C ALA A 154 18.10 -0.20 -1.86
N LEU A 155 16.85 -0.42 -1.41
CA LEU A 155 16.44 -0.08 -0.06
C LEU A 155 17.17 -0.93 0.98
N ARG A 156 17.30 -2.24 0.74
CA ARG A 156 18.02 -3.17 1.61
C ARG A 156 19.48 -2.75 1.80
N ARG A 157 20.21 -2.55 0.70
CA ARG A 157 21.61 -2.09 0.74
C ARG A 157 21.78 -0.79 1.51
N ARG A 158 20.84 0.14 1.34
CA ARG A 158 20.87 1.42 2.06
C ARG A 158 20.62 1.27 3.56
N LEU A 159 19.73 0.36 3.96
CA LEU A 159 19.47 0.06 5.37
C LEU A 159 20.67 -0.63 6.02
N GLU A 160 21.29 -1.58 5.33
CA GLU A 160 22.50 -2.28 5.77
C GLU A 160 23.66 -1.28 5.94
N ALA A 161 23.92 -0.41 4.94
CA ALA A 161 24.97 0.61 5.02
C ALA A 161 24.74 1.67 6.11
N HIS A 162 23.51 1.86 6.60
CA HIS A 162 23.22 2.71 7.76
C HIS A 162 23.39 1.97 9.08
N ARG A 163 23.15 0.65 9.10
CA ARG A 163 23.38 -0.21 10.25
C ARG A 163 24.87 -0.35 10.53
N GLU A 164 25.68 -0.61 9.51
CA GLU A 164 27.14 -0.72 9.62
C GLU A 164 27.79 0.57 10.12
N ARG A 165 27.24 1.74 9.75
CA ARG A 165 27.70 3.03 10.29
C ARG A 165 27.35 3.26 11.76
N ARG A 166 26.44 2.47 12.32
CA ARG A 166 25.97 2.58 13.69
C ARG A 166 26.67 1.59 14.62
N GLU A 167 27.06 0.43 14.11
CA GLU A 167 28.01 -0.45 14.80
C GLU A 167 29.41 0.17 14.71
N PRO A 168 30.02 0.63 15.82
CA PRO A 168 31.44 0.93 15.77
C PRO A 168 32.19 -0.34 15.35
N PRO A 169 33.29 -0.25 14.58
CA PRO A 169 34.11 -1.42 14.30
C PRO A 169 34.45 -2.07 15.63
N ALA A 170 34.18 -3.38 15.75
CA ALA A 170 34.55 -4.19 16.89
C ALA A 170 36.08 -4.27 17.00
N LEU A 171 36.69 -3.19 17.48
CA LEU A 171 38.08 -3.13 17.92
C LEU A 171 38.13 -3.77 19.32
N GLY A 172 38.67 -5.00 19.40
CA GLY A 172 39.24 -5.53 20.64
C GLY A 172 38.59 -6.77 21.26
N ALA A 173 38.35 -7.85 20.51
CA ALA A 173 38.09 -9.18 21.11
C ALA A 173 39.00 -10.29 20.56
N LEU A 174 40.13 -9.93 19.96
CA LEU A 174 41.17 -10.86 19.51
C LEU A 174 42.55 -10.23 19.78
N GLU A 175 42.94 -10.08 21.05
CA GLU A 175 44.35 -9.97 21.47
C GLU A 175 44.45 -9.96 23.00
N ALA A 176 44.35 -11.15 23.61
CA ALA A 176 44.98 -11.48 24.89
C ALA A 176 45.00 -13.01 25.05
N SER A 177 45.68 -13.66 24.12
CA SER A 177 46.22 -15.01 24.30
C SER A 177 47.69 -14.92 23.87
N ARG A 178 48.60 -15.29 24.79
CA ARG A 178 50.07 -15.12 24.77
C ARG A 178 50.48 -13.72 25.28
N ALA A 179 51.34 -13.56 26.28
CA ALA A 179 52.31 -14.43 26.91
C ALA A 179 52.34 -14.21 28.43
#